data_AF-A0A2E7LSJ5-F1
#
_entry.id   AF-A0A2E7LSJ5-F1
#
_cell.length_a   1.000
_cell.length_b   1.000
_cell.length_c   1.000
_cell.angle_alpha   90.00
_cell.angle_beta   90.00
_cell.angle_gamma   90.00
#
_symmetry.space_group_name_H-M   'P 1'
#
loop_
_entity.id
_entity.type
_entity.pdbx_description
1 polymer ?
#
loop_
_entity_poly.entity_id
_entity_poly.type
_entity_poly.pdbx_seq_one_letter_code
_entity_poly.pdbx_strand_id
1 'polypeptide(L)'
;MALSKSQRSLKAWGKQKWRTKSGKKSSVTGERYLPSAAIKSLSASEYARTTAAKRRAKRSGKQFSRQPKSIASKVRRYRSFS
;
A
#
# COMPACT_ATOMS: atom_id res chain seq x y z
N MET A 1 23.23 -23.16 1.49
CA MET A 1 22.98 -22.34 2.70
C MET A 1 21.50 -21.99 2.79
N ALA A 2 20.89 -22.10 3.97
CA ALA A 2 19.52 -21.65 4.19
C ALA A 2 19.45 -20.12 4.23
N LEU A 3 18.39 -19.53 3.67
CA LEU A 3 18.19 -18.07 3.68
C LEU A 3 17.95 -17.57 5.10
N SER A 4 18.58 -16.44 5.46
CA SER A 4 18.30 -15.73 6.71
C SER A 4 16.86 -15.19 6.74
N LYS A 5 16.37 -14.83 7.93
CA LYS A 5 15.02 -14.26 8.09
C LYS A 5 14.81 -13.00 7.23
N SER A 6 15.78 -12.10 7.20
CA SER A 6 15.72 -10.87 6.38
C SER A 6 15.68 -11.19 4.89
N GLN A 7 16.47 -12.17 4.43
CA GLN A 7 16.46 -12.61 3.04
C GLN A 7 15.12 -13.26 2.64
N ARG A 8 14.51 -14.06 3.53
CA ARG A 8 13.17 -14.62 3.28
C ARG A 8 12.10 -13.54 3.19
N SER A 9 12.12 -12.57 4.10
CA SER A 9 11.23 -11.41 4.08
C SER A 9 11.38 -10.59 2.80
N LEU A 10 12.61 -10.28 2.39
CA LEU A 10 12.90 -9.54 1.15
C LEU A 10 12.42 -10.31 -0.09
N LYS A 11 12.66 -11.61 -0.15
CA LYS A 11 12.18 -12.47 -1.25
C LYS A 11 10.65 -12.47 -1.32
N ALA A 12 9.98 -12.56 -0.17
CA ALA A 12 8.52 -12.52 -0.10
C ALA A 12 7.96 -11.14 -0.50
N TRP A 13 8.61 -10.05 -0.08
CA TRP A 13 8.28 -8.68 -0.48
C TRP A 13 8.44 -8.48 -1.99
N GLY A 14 9.53 -8.97 -2.58
CA GLY A 14 9.82 -8.86 -4.01
C GLY A 14 8.89 -9.69 -4.91
N LYS A 15 8.34 -10.79 -4.40
CA LYS A 15 7.32 -11.59 -5.12
C LYS A 15 5.97 -10.86 -5.25
N GLN A 16 5.72 -9.83 -4.44
CA GLN A 16 4.45 -9.11 -4.51
C GLN A 16 4.39 -8.19 -5.71
N LYS A 17 3.21 -8.13 -6.33
CA LYS A 17 2.92 -7.15 -7.40
C LYS A 17 2.49 -5.83 -6.78
N TRP A 18 3.39 -4.86 -6.70
CA TRP A 18 3.11 -3.53 -6.18
C TRP A 18 2.61 -2.58 -7.28
N ARG A 19 1.44 -1.97 -7.08
CA ARG A 19 0.80 -1.08 -8.07
C ARG A 19 -0.17 -0.10 -7.43
N THR A 20 -0.71 0.81 -8.24
CA THR A 20 -1.97 1.50 -7.96
C THR A 20 -3.14 0.70 -8.54
N LYS A 21 -4.37 1.02 -8.14
CA LYS A 21 -5.56 0.36 -8.70
C LYS A 21 -5.67 0.61 -10.21
N SER A 22 -5.49 1.87 -10.63
CA SER A 22 -5.54 2.27 -12.04
C SER A 22 -4.32 1.85 -12.87
N GLY A 23 -3.19 1.50 -12.25
CA GLY A 23 -1.91 1.28 -12.94
C GLY A 23 -1.14 2.56 -13.26
N LYS A 24 -1.75 3.74 -13.08
CA LYS A 24 -1.08 5.03 -13.29
C LYS A 24 -0.13 5.36 -12.14
N LYS A 25 0.86 6.22 -12.41
CA LYS A 25 1.84 6.66 -11.42
C LYS A 25 1.15 7.31 -10.21
N SER A 26 1.51 6.83 -9.03
CA SER A 26 0.98 7.29 -7.74
C SER A 26 1.29 8.76 -7.44
N SER A 27 2.41 9.27 -7.96
CA SER A 27 2.79 10.69 -7.89
C SER A 27 1.84 11.60 -8.66
N VAL A 28 1.25 11.10 -9.76
CA VAL A 28 0.32 11.86 -10.61
C VAL A 28 -1.08 11.81 -10.02
N THR A 29 -1.64 10.60 -9.81
CA THR A 29 -3.06 10.45 -9.42
C THR A 29 -3.32 10.63 -7.92
N GLY A 30 -2.27 10.57 -7.09
CA GLY A 30 -2.39 10.56 -5.64
C GLY A 30 -2.98 9.25 -5.09
N GLU A 31 -3.14 8.22 -5.92
CA GLU A 31 -3.57 6.89 -5.48
C GLU A 31 -2.57 6.25 -4.52
N ARG A 32 -3.04 5.31 -3.70
CA ARG A 32 -2.12 4.56 -2.83
C ARG A 32 -1.40 3.47 -3.61
N TYR A 33 -0.08 3.43 -3.43
CA TYR A 33 0.77 2.37 -3.94
C TYR A 33 0.78 1.23 -2.92
N LEU A 34 0.21 0.09 -3.30
CA LEU A 34 -0.05 -1.04 -2.41
C LEU A 34 0.20 -2.37 -3.14
N PRO A 35 0.40 -3.47 -2.41
CA PRO A 35 0.37 -4.80 -3.00
C PRO A 35 -0.97 -5.07 -3.67
N SER A 36 -0.96 -5.76 -4.81
CA SER A 36 -2.16 -6.09 -5.58
C SER A 36 -3.19 -6.87 -4.74
N ALA A 37 -2.73 -7.79 -3.89
CA ALA A 37 -3.58 -8.52 -2.95
C ALA A 37 -4.27 -7.59 -1.95
N ALA A 38 -3.56 -6.58 -1.43
CA ALA A 38 -4.13 -5.57 -0.55
C ALA A 38 -5.20 -4.75 -1.28
N ILE A 39 -4.95 -4.33 -2.53
CA ILE A 39 -5.93 -3.58 -3.34
C ILE A 39 -7.21 -4.39 -3.55
N LYS A 40 -7.07 -5.69 -3.86
CA LYS A 40 -8.21 -6.60 -4.05
C LYS A 40 -9.02 -6.83 -2.76
N SER A 41 -8.38 -6.73 -1.59
CA SER A 41 -9.05 -6.86 -0.28
C SER A 41 -9.86 -5.62 0.15
N LEU A 42 -9.66 -4.49 -0.52
CA LEU A 42 -10.36 -3.24 -0.22
C LEU A 42 -11.62 -3.12 -1.07
N SER A 43 -12.73 -2.73 -0.44
CA SER A 43 -13.90 -2.26 -1.16
C SER A 43 -13.57 -0.98 -1.95
N ALA A 44 -14.42 -0.65 -2.93
CA ALA A 44 -14.26 0.57 -3.72
C ALA A 44 -14.27 1.83 -2.83
N SER A 45 -15.14 1.87 -1.82
CA SER A 45 -15.26 2.99 -0.88
C SER A 45 -14.03 3.11 0.03
N GLU A 46 -13.48 2.00 0.53
CA GLU A 46 -12.23 2.00 1.30
C GLU A 46 -11.05 2.51 0.48
N TYR A 47 -10.90 2.02 -0.75
CA TYR A 47 -9.82 2.47 -1.65
C TYR A 47 -9.95 3.97 -1.97
N ALA A 48 -11.17 4.44 -2.22
CA ALA A 48 -11.44 5.86 -2.43
C ALA A 48 -11.09 6.70 -1.20
N ARG A 49 -11.53 6.29 0.00
CA ARG A 49 -11.27 6.99 1.26
C ARG A 49 -9.78 7.10 1.57
N THR A 50 -9.04 6.00 1.42
CA THR A 50 -7.60 6.00 1.69
C THR A 50 -6.82 6.84 0.66
N THR A 51 -7.28 6.85 -0.60
CA THR A 51 -6.74 7.71 -1.66
C THR A 51 -7.05 9.19 -1.40
N ALA A 52 -8.26 9.53 -0.98
CA ALA A 52 -8.64 10.90 -0.62
C ALA A 52 -7.77 11.43 0.53
N ALA A 53 -7.51 10.61 1.56
CA ALA A 53 -6.60 10.97 2.65
C ALA A 53 -5.16 11.23 2.14
N LYS A 54 -4.69 10.46 1.15
CA LYS A 54 -3.39 10.70 0.52
C LYS A 54 -3.37 12.01 -0.29
N ARG A 55 -4.39 12.26 -1.11
CA ARG A 55 -4.50 13.50 -1.88
C ARG A 55 -4.55 14.73 -0.99
N ARG A 56 -5.29 14.67 0.13
CA ARG A 56 -5.35 15.74 1.13
C ARG A 56 -3.97 16.02 1.72
N ALA A 57 -3.26 14.98 2.18
CA ALA A 57 -1.91 15.14 2.73
C ALA A 57 -0.93 15.71 1.70
N LYS A 58 -0.97 15.24 0.45
CA LYS A 58 -0.15 15.76 -0.65
C LYS A 58 -0.42 17.25 -0.89
N ARG A 59 -1.70 17.65 -0.94
CA ARG A 59 -2.10 19.06 -1.12
C ARG A 59 -1.61 19.94 0.03
N SER A 60 -1.59 19.41 1.25
CA SER A 60 -1.03 20.08 2.42
C SER A 60 0.51 20.04 2.50
N GLY A 61 1.21 19.65 1.43
CA GLY A 61 2.69 19.60 1.41
C GLY A 61 3.33 18.52 2.27
N LYS A 62 2.55 17.56 2.80
CA LYS A 62 3.10 16.52 3.69
C LYS A 62 3.87 15.47 2.89
N GLN A 63 5.12 15.21 3.29
CA GLN A 63 5.94 14.13 2.74
C GLN A 63 5.29 12.75 2.94
N PHE A 64 4.62 12.55 4.08
CA PHE A 64 3.97 11.28 4.44
C PHE A 64 2.47 11.42 4.67
N SER A 65 1.70 10.40 4.27
CA SER A 65 0.25 10.33 4.49
C SER A 65 -0.16 9.09 5.27
N ARG A 66 -0.69 9.31 6.49
CA ARG A 66 -1.28 8.24 7.30
C ARG A 66 -2.52 7.67 6.61
N GLN A 67 -2.68 6.35 6.62
CA GLN A 67 -3.95 5.75 6.20
C GLN A 67 -4.98 5.82 7.34
N PRO A 68 -6.28 5.88 7.01
CA PRO A 68 -7.33 5.65 8.00
C PRO A 68 -7.06 4.35 8.77
N LYS A 69 -7.20 4.38 10.10
CA LYS A 69 -6.74 3.30 11.00
C LYS A 69 -7.31 1.93 10.62
N SER A 70 -8.61 1.84 10.32
CA SER A 70 -9.27 0.59 9.91
C SER A 70 -8.68 -0.01 8.63
N ILE A 71 -8.41 0.83 7.64
CA ILE A 71 -7.81 0.42 6.36
C ILE A 71 -6.34 0.03 6.54
N ALA A 72 -5.60 0.77 7.38
CA ALA A 72 -4.22 0.46 7.71
C ALA A 72 -4.10 -0.94 8.34
N SER A 73 -5.00 -1.29 9.28
CA SER A 73 -5.04 -2.63 9.90
C SER A 73 -5.32 -3.73 8.88
N LYS A 74 -6.26 -3.51 7.96
CA LYS A 74 -6.57 -4.48 6.89
C LYS A 74 -5.36 -4.69 5.96
N VAL A 75 -4.73 -3.60 5.52
CA VAL A 75 -3.59 -3.60 4.59
C VAL A 75 -2.30 -4.15 5.23
N ARG A 76 -2.09 -3.97 6.54
CA ARG A 76 -0.88 -4.40 7.28
C ARG A 76 -0.56 -5.88 7.06
N ARG A 77 -1.58 -6.74 7.04
CA ARG A 77 -1.45 -8.19 6.85
C ARG A 77 -0.78 -8.55 5.52
N TYR A 78 -0.95 -7.74 4.49
CA TYR A 78 -0.35 -7.95 3.18
C TYR A 78 1.07 -7.40 3.05
N ARG A 79 1.58 -6.70 4.07
CA ARG A 79 2.89 -6.04 4.07
C ARG A 79 3.84 -6.55 5.15
N SER A 80 3.37 -7.50 5.94
CA SER A 80 4.13 -8.10 7.04
C SER A 80 4.61 -9.48 6.58
N PHE A 81 5.92 -9.70 6.66
CA PHE A 81 6.55 -10.96 6.28
C PHE A 81 7.33 -11.47 7.50
N SER A 82 7.23 -12.77 7.75
CA SER A 82 7.86 -13.48 8.87
C SER A 82 9.11 -14.24 8.43
#